data_AF-A0A972S8I9-F1
#
_entry.id   AF-A0A972S8I9-F1
#
_cell.length_a   1.000
_cell.length_b   1.000
_cell.length_c   1.000
_cell.angle_alpha   90.00
_cell.angle_beta   90.00
_cell.angle_gamma   90.00
#
_symmetry.space_group_name_H-M   'P 1'
#
loop_
_entity.id
_entity.type
_entity.pdbx_description
1 polymer ?
#
loop_
_entity_poly.entity_id
_entity_poly.type
_entity_poly.pdbx_seq_one_letter_code
_entity_poly.pdbx_strand_id
1 'polypeptide(L)'
;MAVFIYLSLIFLIIFVELSRKKYFTFDFMTSFNFFFLISYAITPLILVSSDNPFKFFAKDMIKGVYYYGLSSTPYLIAAAYLAFLAGYYNKFFRSRLPILIIEPKFDEKAIIRLSPIFVLTLSFLLFVYIMQFGGVKEALMAAEAYRGGDYEPPKYGFVQRFFPANTVLLYYSYYKYFLDKECKNKTPFLFLFIFSFSFFIFLFFLFNSRGYLIIILGGMYLITSIVNKRYYITQVLILSIVGILIIQVGDPLFYALPDLIDNGWDSFVITFTDIIKEEEQTTGGFEEFVSNFTHPVVSLDLSLQRSGFDIPFRYLSDLWISILSLLPDKLVGFKDPLSVSNINTILNKGVLKGTVLVGILGYFSYALGVIGVILGMFFYGVLGGYLSRFFYQNAKFNKTVLVFAYFFIFYYGYFVFRGDPKITLQELFILLFIIFVILIFSKIYIQNPTLDDSNKIVLSKSGEKGI
;
A
#
# COMPACT_ATOMS: atom_id res chain seq x y z
N MET A 1 3.50 -32.61 4.61
CA MET A 1 4.57 -31.74 5.13
C MET A 1 4.30 -30.26 4.91
N ALA A 2 4.07 -29.79 3.67
CA ALA A 2 3.80 -28.36 3.38
C ALA A 2 2.66 -27.75 4.22
N VAL A 3 1.52 -28.45 4.33
CA VAL A 3 0.38 -28.05 5.19
C VAL A 3 0.82 -27.77 6.64
N PHE A 4 1.61 -28.67 7.22
CA PHE A 4 2.11 -28.53 8.59
C PHE A 4 3.01 -27.30 8.77
N ILE A 5 3.86 -27.00 7.78
CA ILE A 5 4.74 -25.82 7.79
C ILE A 5 3.91 -24.54 7.75
N TYR A 6 2.91 -24.46 6.85
CA TYR A 6 2.05 -23.28 6.78
C TYR A 6 1.21 -23.09 8.04
N LEU A 7 0.65 -24.15 8.62
CA LEU A 7 -0.05 -24.07 9.91
C LEU A 7 0.87 -23.60 11.04
N SER A 8 2.10 -24.14 11.10
CA SER A 8 3.10 -23.72 12.08
C SER A 8 3.47 -22.24 11.92
N LEU A 9 3.60 -21.77 10.67
CA LEU A 9 3.87 -20.37 10.36
C LEU A 9 2.70 -19.45 10.75
N ILE A 10 1.45 -19.84 10.46
CA ILE A 10 0.26 -19.11 10.91
C ILE A 10 0.27 -18.97 12.42
N PHE A 11 0.49 -20.08 13.14
CA PHE A 11 0.56 -20.06 14.60
C PHE A 11 1.69 -19.17 15.11
N LEU A 12 2.87 -19.23 14.49
CA LEU A 12 4.00 -18.37 14.84
C LEU A 12 3.69 -16.88 14.64
N ILE A 13 3.08 -16.51 13.51
CA ILE A 13 2.69 -15.12 13.22
C ILE A 13 1.70 -14.61 14.27
N ILE A 14 0.67 -15.39 14.57
CA ILE A 14 -0.34 -15.05 15.59
C ILE A 14 0.31 -14.94 16.97
N PHE A 15 1.15 -15.90 17.35
CA PHE A 15 1.86 -15.89 18.62
C PHE A 15 2.75 -14.65 18.77
N VAL A 16 3.51 -14.29 17.73
CA VAL A 16 4.35 -13.08 17.74
C VAL A 16 3.50 -11.81 17.84
N GLU A 17 2.38 -11.74 17.12
CA GLU A 17 1.50 -10.56 17.13
C GLU A 17 0.81 -10.34 18.49
N LEU A 18 0.46 -11.42 19.19
CA LEU A 18 -0.19 -11.38 20.51
C LEU A 18 0.81 -11.18 21.66
N SER A 19 2.02 -11.73 21.56
CA SER A 19 3.01 -11.70 22.65
C SER A 19 3.90 -10.45 22.67
N ARG A 20 4.04 -9.75 21.54
CA ARG A 20 4.93 -8.60 21.44
C ARG A 20 4.37 -7.32 22.07
N LYS A 21 5.27 -6.46 22.54
CA LYS A 21 4.95 -5.08 22.90
C LYS A 21 4.87 -4.21 21.63
N LYS A 22 3.72 -3.58 21.39
CA LYS A 22 3.50 -2.75 20.19
C LYS A 22 3.85 -1.29 20.46
N TYR A 23 4.37 -0.59 19.44
CA TYR A 23 4.61 0.86 19.54
C TYR A 23 3.31 1.65 19.42
N PHE A 24 2.41 1.17 18.56
CA PHE A 24 1.07 1.67 18.35
C PHE A 24 0.08 0.50 18.42
N THR A 25 -1.23 0.76 18.51
CA THR A 25 -2.23 -0.31 18.39
C THR A 25 -2.10 -1.04 17.05
N PHE A 26 -1.76 -0.32 15.99
CA PHE A 26 -1.41 -0.88 14.69
C PHE A 26 -0.09 -0.26 14.24
N ASP A 27 0.95 -1.08 14.09
CA ASP A 27 2.30 -0.63 13.72
C ASP A 27 2.84 -1.39 12.49
N PHE A 28 4.08 -1.07 12.09
CA PHE A 28 4.74 -1.68 10.93
C PHE A 28 4.79 -3.21 11.00
N MET A 29 4.98 -3.77 12.21
CA MET A 29 4.99 -5.21 12.42
C MET A 29 3.59 -5.81 12.28
N THR A 30 2.55 -5.15 12.80
CA THR A 30 1.15 -5.59 12.60
C THR A 30 0.82 -5.62 11.12
N SER A 31 1.14 -4.54 10.39
CA SER A 31 0.83 -4.45 8.96
C SER A 31 1.60 -5.49 8.15
N PHE A 32 2.89 -5.68 8.43
CA PHE A 32 3.66 -6.76 7.84
C PHE A 32 3.05 -8.14 8.11
N ASN A 33 2.79 -8.46 9.38
CA ASN A 33 2.20 -9.74 9.77
C ASN A 33 0.86 -9.99 9.08
N PHE A 34 0.01 -8.96 8.96
CA PHE A 34 -1.28 -9.06 8.29
C PHE A 34 -1.13 -9.46 6.81
N PHE A 35 -0.36 -8.71 6.03
CA PHE A 35 -0.18 -9.03 4.62
C PHE A 35 0.63 -10.31 4.40
N PHE A 36 1.64 -10.58 5.23
CA PHE A 36 2.43 -11.80 5.13
C PHE A 36 1.60 -13.05 5.46
N LEU A 37 0.74 -12.97 6.49
CA LEU A 37 -0.18 -14.03 6.87
C LEU A 37 -1.13 -14.38 5.72
N ILE A 38 -1.75 -13.37 5.10
CA ILE A 38 -2.68 -13.59 3.99
C ILE A 38 -1.93 -14.15 2.78
N SER A 39 -0.89 -13.45 2.30
CA SER A 39 -0.24 -13.75 1.03
C SER A 39 0.66 -14.99 1.03
N TYR A 40 1.34 -15.29 2.15
CA TYR A 40 2.38 -16.31 2.20
C TYR A 40 2.09 -17.45 3.19
N ALA A 41 1.01 -17.39 3.96
CA ALA A 41 0.64 -18.47 4.88
C ALA A 41 -0.75 -19.02 4.60
N ILE A 42 -1.80 -18.19 4.66
CA ILE A 42 -3.20 -18.62 4.45
C ILE A 42 -3.44 -18.98 2.99
N THR A 43 -3.11 -18.11 2.04
CA THR A 43 -3.38 -18.42 0.62
C THR A 43 -2.65 -19.68 0.15
N PRO A 44 -1.34 -19.87 0.40
CA PRO A 44 -0.67 -21.12 0.05
C PRO A 44 -1.23 -22.35 0.79
N LEU A 45 -1.69 -22.21 2.03
CA LEU A 45 -2.37 -23.30 2.75
C LEU A 45 -3.66 -23.72 2.05
N ILE A 46 -4.48 -22.76 1.60
CA ILE A 46 -5.71 -23.03 0.83
C ILE A 46 -5.36 -23.76 -0.47
N LEU A 47 -4.36 -23.27 -1.22
CA LEU A 47 -3.94 -23.87 -2.48
C LEU A 47 -3.44 -25.31 -2.28
N VAL A 48 -2.58 -25.57 -1.30
CA VAL A 48 -2.04 -26.92 -1.05
C VAL A 48 -3.10 -27.88 -0.46
N SER A 49 -4.13 -27.36 0.21
CA SER A 49 -5.19 -28.19 0.81
C SER A 49 -6.38 -28.42 -0.14
N SER A 50 -6.42 -27.76 -1.29
CA SER A 50 -7.49 -27.93 -2.27
C SER A 50 -7.21 -29.10 -3.20
N ASP A 51 -8.24 -29.89 -3.48
CA ASP A 51 -8.21 -30.93 -4.51
C ASP A 51 -8.01 -30.36 -5.93
N ASN A 52 -8.41 -29.09 -6.15
CA ASN A 52 -8.25 -28.40 -7.41
C ASN A 52 -7.78 -26.94 -7.18
N PRO A 53 -6.46 -26.73 -6.98
CA PRO A 53 -5.91 -25.41 -6.71
C PRO A 53 -6.14 -24.44 -7.87
N PHE A 54 -6.29 -24.93 -9.10
CA PHE A 54 -6.46 -24.14 -10.33
C PHE A 54 -7.66 -23.20 -10.28
N LYS A 55 -8.73 -23.57 -9.56
CA LYS A 55 -9.93 -22.73 -9.38
C LYS A 55 -9.65 -21.43 -8.65
N PHE A 56 -8.59 -21.40 -7.85
CA PHE A 56 -8.21 -20.23 -7.08
C PHE A 56 -7.19 -19.35 -7.80
N PHE A 57 -6.67 -19.74 -8.96
CA PHE A 57 -5.76 -18.84 -9.69
C PHE A 57 -6.55 -17.80 -10.46
N ALA A 58 -6.02 -16.58 -10.49
CA ALA A 58 -6.59 -15.55 -11.34
C ALA A 58 -6.53 -15.99 -12.81
N LYS A 59 -7.61 -15.74 -13.55
CA LYS A 59 -7.77 -16.13 -14.98
C LYS A 59 -6.65 -15.59 -15.86
N ASP A 60 -6.01 -14.51 -15.42
CA ASP A 60 -4.96 -13.82 -16.13
C ASP A 60 -3.54 -14.37 -15.81
N MET A 61 -3.42 -15.43 -15.00
CA MET A 61 -2.14 -16.11 -14.70
C MET A 61 -2.00 -17.49 -15.38
N ILE A 62 -2.45 -17.59 -16.65
CA ILE A 62 -2.52 -18.84 -17.43
C ILE A 62 -1.20 -19.64 -17.41
N LYS A 63 -0.04 -18.95 -17.50
CA LYS A 63 1.27 -19.63 -17.46
C LYS A 63 1.83 -19.78 -16.05
N GLY A 64 1.45 -18.89 -15.12
CA GLY A 64 1.96 -18.87 -13.74
C GLY A 64 1.67 -20.17 -12.99
N VAL A 65 0.52 -20.75 -13.28
CA VAL A 65 0.05 -22.04 -12.76
C VAL A 65 1.09 -23.16 -12.95
N TYR A 66 1.77 -23.24 -14.10
CA TYR A 66 2.75 -24.31 -14.37
C TYR A 66 4.00 -24.23 -13.50
N TYR A 67 4.28 -23.06 -12.94
CA TYR A 67 5.45 -22.85 -12.11
C TYR A 67 5.14 -23.05 -10.63
N TYR A 68 3.87 -23.10 -10.22
CA TYR A 68 3.50 -23.28 -8.83
C TYR A 68 3.72 -24.72 -8.36
N GLY A 69 4.17 -24.89 -7.12
CA GLY A 69 4.22 -26.19 -6.44
C GLY A 69 5.62 -26.69 -6.09
N LEU A 70 6.61 -25.80 -6.00
CA LEU A 70 7.95 -26.19 -5.56
C LEU A 70 7.91 -26.69 -4.10
N SER A 71 8.48 -27.88 -3.86
CA SER A 71 8.53 -28.48 -2.53
C SER A 71 9.35 -27.67 -1.51
N SER A 72 10.28 -26.83 -1.99
CA SER A 72 11.12 -25.94 -1.18
C SER A 72 10.41 -24.67 -0.70
N THR A 73 9.32 -24.26 -1.36
CA THR A 73 8.68 -22.96 -1.12
C THR A 73 8.18 -22.76 0.31
N PRO A 74 7.50 -23.73 0.96
CA PRO A 74 7.06 -23.57 2.34
C PRO A 74 8.22 -23.31 3.30
N TYR A 75 9.37 -23.97 3.10
CA TYR A 75 10.56 -23.81 3.93
C TYR A 75 11.19 -22.42 3.73
N LEU A 76 11.28 -21.96 2.48
CA LEU A 76 11.81 -20.65 2.17
C LEU A 76 10.95 -19.52 2.75
N ILE A 77 9.62 -19.64 2.66
CA ILE A 77 8.69 -18.66 3.25
C ILE A 77 8.87 -18.62 4.78
N ALA A 78 8.97 -19.77 5.44
CA ALA A 78 9.21 -19.83 6.88
C ALA A 78 10.56 -19.19 7.24
N ALA A 79 11.63 -19.52 6.50
CA ALA A 79 12.96 -18.94 6.71
C ALA A 79 12.97 -17.41 6.47
N ALA A 80 12.25 -16.93 5.46
CA ALA A 80 12.07 -15.51 5.18
C ALA A 80 11.40 -14.76 6.33
N TYR A 81 10.37 -15.34 6.94
CA TYR A 81 9.71 -14.78 8.12
C TYR A 81 10.66 -14.71 9.32
N LEU A 82 11.43 -15.77 9.57
CA LEU A 82 12.44 -15.79 10.64
C LEU A 82 13.54 -14.74 10.41
N ALA A 83 14.01 -14.59 9.17
CA ALA A 83 14.99 -13.58 8.80
C ALA A 83 14.44 -12.16 9.03
N PHE A 84 13.18 -11.93 8.69
CA PHE A 84 12.48 -10.68 8.99
C PHE A 84 12.42 -10.39 10.49
N LEU A 85 12.03 -11.38 11.31
CA LEU A 85 12.02 -11.23 12.77
C LEU A 85 13.41 -10.89 13.32
N ALA A 86 14.44 -11.60 12.84
CA ALA A 86 15.82 -11.35 13.22
C ALA A 86 16.25 -9.91 12.88
N GLY A 87 15.85 -9.39 11.72
CA GLY A 87 16.06 -8.00 11.32
C GLY A 87 15.31 -7.00 12.19
N TYR A 88 14.00 -7.22 12.41
CA TYR A 88 13.14 -6.33 13.17
C TYR A 88 13.59 -6.16 14.63
N TYR A 89 14.01 -7.26 15.26
CA TYR A 89 14.50 -7.27 16.64
C TYR A 89 16.01 -7.07 16.79
N ASN A 90 16.72 -6.77 15.71
CA ASN A 90 18.18 -6.63 15.74
C ASN A 90 18.63 -5.48 16.68
N LYS A 91 19.34 -5.84 17.76
CA LYS A 91 19.81 -4.87 18.78
C LYS A 91 20.91 -3.93 18.26
N PHE A 92 21.75 -4.40 17.35
CA PHE A 92 22.86 -3.63 16.80
C PHE A 92 22.36 -2.39 16.05
N PHE A 93 21.44 -2.57 15.09
CA PHE A 93 20.82 -1.44 14.39
C PHE A 93 19.94 -0.60 15.31
N ARG A 94 19.34 -1.21 16.34
CA ARG A 94 18.54 -0.47 17.31
C ARG A 94 19.37 0.52 18.14
N SER A 95 20.55 0.13 18.59
CA SER A 95 21.40 0.95 19.45
C SER A 95 22.25 1.98 18.69
N ARG A 96 22.47 1.81 17.38
CA ARG A 96 23.38 2.69 16.63
C ARG A 96 22.70 3.71 15.73
N LEU A 97 21.46 3.47 15.30
CA LEU A 97 20.77 4.41 14.42
C LEU A 97 20.19 5.57 15.25
N PRO A 98 20.63 6.81 15.03
CA PRO A 98 20.07 7.97 15.71
C PRO A 98 18.61 8.15 15.30
N ILE A 99 17.82 8.71 16.21
CA ILE A 99 16.44 9.08 15.92
C ILE A 99 16.41 10.58 15.64
N LEU A 100 15.94 10.93 14.44
CA LEU A 100 15.70 12.32 14.08
C LEU A 100 14.34 12.75 14.62
N ILE A 101 14.31 13.82 15.42
CA ILE A 101 13.09 14.48 15.87
C ILE A 101 12.88 15.69 14.97
N ILE A 102 11.71 15.74 14.32
CA ILE A 102 11.36 16.77 13.35
C ILE A 102 10.35 17.71 14.00
N GLU A 103 10.75 18.97 14.16
CA GLU A 103 9.89 20.05 14.63
C GLU A 103 9.61 21.02 13.47
N PRO A 104 8.44 20.94 12.82
CA PRO A 104 8.10 21.82 11.71
C PRO A 104 8.00 23.27 12.18
N LYS A 105 8.59 24.20 11.43
CA LYS A 105 8.49 25.66 11.71
C LYS A 105 7.13 26.23 11.28
N PHE A 106 6.32 25.48 10.56
CA PHE A 106 4.99 25.89 10.14
C PHE A 106 4.01 25.86 11.30
N ASP A 107 3.39 27.00 11.58
CA ASP A 107 2.26 27.05 12.50
C ASP A 107 0.97 26.57 11.82
N GLU A 108 -0.05 26.23 12.62
CA GLU A 108 -1.35 25.81 12.10
C GLU A 108 -1.99 26.87 11.20
N LYS A 109 -1.73 28.16 11.48
CA LYS A 109 -2.25 29.26 10.67
C LYS A 109 -1.63 29.27 9.27
N ALA A 110 -0.34 28.99 9.12
CA ALA A 110 0.31 28.85 7.82
C ALA A 110 -0.32 27.71 7.02
N ILE A 111 -0.57 26.55 7.65
CA ILE A 111 -1.23 25.42 6.99
C ILE A 111 -2.63 25.82 6.50
N ILE A 112 -3.43 26.48 7.35
CA ILE A 112 -4.76 26.97 6.96
C ILE A 112 -4.66 27.97 5.81
N ARG A 113 -3.71 28.91 5.82
CA ARG A 113 -3.53 29.89 4.72
C ARG A 113 -3.07 29.27 3.41
N LEU A 114 -2.27 28.21 3.47
CA LEU A 114 -1.77 27.51 2.27
C LEU A 114 -2.80 26.51 1.72
N SER A 115 -3.74 26.05 2.54
CA SER A 115 -4.72 25.03 2.15
C SER A 115 -5.61 25.40 0.95
N PRO A 116 -6.08 26.65 0.74
CA PRO A 116 -6.84 27.01 -0.46
C PRO A 116 -5.99 26.94 -1.72
N ILE A 117 -4.71 27.32 -1.65
CA ILE A 117 -3.77 27.22 -2.80
C ILE A 117 -3.61 25.76 -3.18
N PHE A 118 -3.44 24.88 -2.20
CA PHE A 118 -3.33 23.44 -2.42
C PHE A 118 -4.60 22.84 -3.00
N VAL A 119 -5.77 23.19 -2.47
CA VAL A 119 -7.09 22.79 -2.98
C VAL A 119 -7.30 23.24 -4.42
N LEU A 120 -6.95 24.50 -4.73
CA LEU A 120 -7.04 25.05 -6.08
C LEU A 120 -6.09 24.32 -7.04
N THR A 121 -4.87 24.02 -6.59
CA THR A 121 -3.90 23.23 -7.36
C THR A 121 -4.43 21.83 -7.66
N LEU A 122 -4.98 21.12 -6.66
CA LEU A 122 -5.56 19.79 -6.85
C LEU A 122 -6.78 19.82 -7.79
N SER A 123 -7.64 20.83 -7.66
CA SER A 123 -8.80 21.02 -8.55
C SER A 123 -8.36 21.28 -9.99
N PHE A 124 -7.32 22.09 -10.18
CA PHE A 124 -6.74 22.34 -11.51
C PHE A 124 -6.13 21.06 -12.11
N LEU A 125 -5.38 20.30 -11.33
CA LEU A 125 -4.81 19.02 -11.75
C LEU A 125 -5.91 17.99 -12.12
N LEU A 126 -6.98 17.93 -11.33
CA LEU A 126 -8.15 17.12 -11.62
C LEU A 126 -8.83 17.55 -12.92
N PHE A 127 -8.98 18.85 -13.13
CA PHE A 127 -9.52 19.39 -14.38
C PHE A 127 -8.66 18.98 -15.59
N VAL A 128 -7.34 19.12 -15.52
CA VAL A 128 -6.42 18.66 -16.58
C VAL A 128 -6.58 17.16 -16.83
N TYR A 129 -6.72 16.36 -15.77
CA TYR A 129 -6.93 14.92 -15.85
C TYR A 129 -8.26 14.54 -16.49
N ILE A 130 -9.33 15.30 -16.28
CA ILE A 130 -10.64 15.07 -16.91
C ILE A 130 -10.60 15.48 -18.38
N MET A 131 -10.02 16.65 -18.68
CA MET A 131 -9.98 17.20 -20.04
C MET A 131 -9.25 16.31 -21.04
N GLN A 132 -8.25 15.54 -20.60
CA GLN A 132 -7.55 14.58 -21.48
C GLN A 132 -8.41 13.40 -21.92
N PHE A 133 -9.53 13.11 -21.23
CA PHE A 133 -10.48 12.08 -21.65
C PHE A 133 -11.67 12.66 -22.44
N GLY A 134 -11.77 14.00 -22.56
CA GLY A 134 -12.88 14.67 -23.26
C GLY A 134 -13.99 15.19 -22.34
N GLY A 135 -13.93 14.91 -21.04
CA GLY A 135 -14.97 15.32 -20.10
C GLY A 135 -15.09 14.35 -18.92
N VAL A 136 -15.94 14.71 -17.95
CA VAL A 136 -16.16 13.90 -16.74
C VAL A 136 -16.78 12.55 -17.10
N LYS A 137 -17.75 12.56 -18.02
CA LYS A 137 -18.45 11.37 -18.48
C LYS A 137 -17.47 10.38 -19.11
N GLU A 138 -16.69 10.85 -20.08
CA GLU A 138 -15.72 10.05 -20.81
C GLU A 138 -14.61 9.53 -19.89
N ALA A 139 -14.17 10.34 -18.92
CA ALA A 139 -13.20 9.91 -17.91
C ALA A 139 -13.74 8.78 -17.02
N LEU A 140 -15.01 8.83 -16.62
CA LEU A 140 -15.67 7.78 -15.86
C LEU A 140 -15.83 6.50 -16.69
N MET A 141 -16.26 6.62 -17.95
CA MET A 141 -16.39 5.47 -18.86
C MET A 141 -15.04 4.82 -19.19
N ALA A 142 -13.98 5.61 -19.32
CA ALA A 142 -12.64 5.13 -19.63
C ALA A 142 -11.89 4.57 -18.42
N ALA A 143 -12.35 4.81 -17.19
CA ALA A 143 -11.63 4.46 -15.96
C ALA A 143 -11.28 2.96 -15.89
N GLU A 144 -12.23 2.09 -16.25
CA GLU A 144 -12.02 0.64 -16.16
C GLU A 144 -11.10 0.12 -17.27
N ALA A 145 -11.32 0.55 -18.50
CA ALA A 145 -10.49 0.14 -19.63
C ALA A 145 -9.04 0.68 -19.48
N TYR A 146 -8.87 1.86 -18.87
CA TYR A 146 -7.56 2.37 -18.48
C TYR A 146 -6.88 1.46 -17.44
N ARG A 147 -7.63 1.02 -16.43
CA ARG A 147 -7.15 0.08 -15.39
C ARG A 147 -6.79 -1.30 -15.98
N GLY A 148 -7.57 -1.78 -16.95
CA GLY A 148 -7.32 -3.03 -17.69
C GLY A 148 -6.07 -3.00 -18.57
N GLY A 149 -5.51 -1.82 -18.82
CA GLY A 149 -4.40 -1.64 -19.76
C GLY A 149 -4.81 -1.73 -21.22
N ASP A 150 -6.10 -1.49 -21.51
CA ASP A 150 -6.63 -1.45 -22.87
C ASP A 150 -6.39 -0.11 -23.55
N TYR A 151 -6.11 0.94 -22.77
CA TYR A 151 -5.77 2.28 -23.26
C TYR A 151 -4.31 2.63 -23.02
N GLU A 152 -3.73 3.39 -23.95
CA GLU A 152 -2.43 4.00 -23.72
C GLU A 152 -2.49 5.04 -22.59
N PRO A 153 -1.41 5.17 -21.79
CA PRO A 153 -1.28 6.23 -20.80
C PRO A 153 -1.55 7.61 -21.40
N PRO A 154 -2.50 8.40 -20.88
CA PRO A 154 -2.78 9.71 -21.43
C PRO A 154 -1.57 10.62 -21.25
N LYS A 155 -1.45 11.66 -22.09
CA LYS A 155 -0.27 12.55 -22.12
C LYS A 155 0.07 13.13 -20.75
N TYR A 156 -0.95 13.44 -19.94
CA TYR A 156 -0.80 14.02 -18.60
C TYR A 156 -1.13 13.01 -17.50
N GLY A 157 -0.98 11.70 -17.74
CA GLY A 157 -1.22 10.65 -16.74
C GLY A 157 -0.41 10.82 -15.45
N PHE A 158 0.75 11.48 -15.51
CA PHE A 158 1.57 11.79 -14.32
C PHE A 158 0.83 12.64 -13.28
N VAL A 159 -0.20 13.39 -13.68
CA VAL A 159 -0.99 14.25 -12.79
C VAL A 159 -1.67 13.44 -11.68
N GLN A 160 -2.05 12.17 -11.95
CA GLN A 160 -2.62 11.27 -10.95
C GLN A 160 -1.70 11.07 -9.73
N ARG A 161 -0.37 11.21 -9.89
CA ARG A 161 0.61 11.07 -8.80
C ARG A 161 0.45 12.13 -7.71
N PHE A 162 -0.24 13.23 -7.99
CA PHE A 162 -0.51 14.31 -7.04
C PHE A 162 -1.82 14.10 -6.25
N PHE A 163 -2.72 13.21 -6.69
CA PHE A 163 -4.00 13.01 -6.01
C PHE A 163 -3.90 12.46 -4.58
N PRO A 164 -2.91 11.61 -4.21
CA PRO A 164 -2.74 11.20 -2.81
C PRO A 164 -2.48 12.36 -1.84
N ALA A 165 -2.14 13.56 -2.33
CA ALA A 165 -2.03 14.76 -1.52
C ALA A 165 -3.38 15.15 -0.89
N ASN A 166 -4.49 14.90 -1.61
CA ASN A 166 -5.84 15.07 -1.06
C ASN A 166 -6.04 14.15 0.16
N THR A 167 -5.53 12.92 0.11
CA THR A 167 -5.62 11.98 1.23
C THR A 167 -4.86 12.47 2.45
N VAL A 168 -3.68 13.06 2.26
CA VAL A 168 -2.92 13.69 3.36
C VAL A 168 -3.73 14.81 3.99
N LEU A 169 -4.33 15.68 3.17
CA LEU A 169 -5.18 16.78 3.65
C LEU A 169 -6.44 16.26 4.36
N LEU A 170 -7.07 15.22 3.82
CA LEU A 170 -8.25 14.57 4.40
C LEU A 170 -7.94 14.01 5.80
N TYR A 171 -6.85 13.28 5.94
CA TYR A 171 -6.46 12.72 7.24
C TYR A 171 -5.97 13.78 8.22
N TYR A 172 -5.26 14.81 7.74
CA TYR A 172 -4.83 15.90 8.59
C TYR A 172 -6.02 16.71 9.13
N SER A 173 -6.96 17.08 8.26
CA SER A 173 -8.19 17.77 8.66
C SER A 173 -9.09 16.90 9.55
N TYR A 174 -9.20 15.60 9.24
CA TYR A 174 -9.89 14.63 10.10
C TYR A 174 -9.28 14.59 11.50
N TYR A 175 -7.96 14.43 11.61
CA TYR A 175 -7.25 14.43 12.88
C TYR A 175 -7.50 15.74 13.65
N LYS A 176 -7.29 16.90 13.02
CA LYS A 176 -7.43 18.21 13.67
C LYS A 176 -8.86 18.50 14.13
N TYR A 177 -9.86 18.13 13.34
CA TYR A 177 -11.25 18.40 13.69
C TYR A 177 -11.80 17.41 14.73
N PHE A 178 -11.68 16.10 14.49
CA PHE A 178 -12.35 15.07 15.28
C PHE A 178 -11.52 14.56 16.47
N LEU A 179 -10.19 14.55 16.37
CA LEU A 179 -9.34 13.84 17.33
C LEU A 179 -8.46 14.78 18.18
N ASP A 180 -8.05 15.91 17.63
CA ASP A 180 -7.24 16.89 18.34
C ASP A 180 -8.11 17.70 19.32
N LYS A 181 -7.85 17.50 20.62
CA LYS A 181 -8.53 18.21 21.71
C LYS A 181 -7.92 19.59 21.97
N GLU A 182 -6.70 19.83 21.51
CA GLU A 182 -5.95 21.07 21.75
C GLU A 182 -6.19 22.11 20.63
N CYS A 183 -6.84 21.70 19.54
CA CYS A 183 -7.14 22.58 18.40
C CYS A 183 -8.18 23.65 18.78
N LYS A 184 -7.75 24.92 18.82
CA LYS A 184 -8.59 26.07 19.22
C LYS A 184 -9.63 26.45 18.16
N ASN A 185 -9.28 26.39 16.88
CA ASN A 185 -10.16 26.79 15.78
C ASN A 185 -10.45 25.61 14.85
N LYS A 186 -11.55 24.92 15.11
CA LYS A 186 -11.94 23.71 14.36
C LYS A 186 -12.61 24.01 13.02
N THR A 187 -13.22 25.17 12.85
CA THR A 187 -14.05 25.51 11.69
C THR A 187 -13.31 25.40 10.34
N PRO A 188 -12.09 25.94 10.17
CA PRO A 188 -11.34 25.76 8.92
C PRO A 188 -11.07 24.29 8.59
N PHE A 189 -10.76 23.48 9.60
CA PHE A 189 -10.51 22.04 9.42
C PHE A 189 -11.78 21.28 9.03
N LEU A 190 -12.96 21.70 9.49
CA LEU A 190 -14.23 21.14 9.02
C LEU A 190 -14.43 21.41 7.53
N PHE A 191 -14.22 22.64 7.07
CA PHE A 191 -14.35 22.98 5.65
C PHE A 191 -13.34 22.21 4.79
N LEU A 192 -12.09 22.11 5.24
CA LEU A 192 -11.07 21.31 4.56
C LEU A 192 -11.42 19.83 4.53
N PHE A 193 -11.98 19.30 5.62
CA PHE A 193 -12.43 17.91 5.69
C PHE A 193 -13.57 17.66 4.70
N ILE A 194 -14.62 18.49 4.71
CA ILE A 194 -15.76 18.37 3.79
C ILE A 194 -15.27 18.45 2.33
N PHE A 195 -14.43 19.43 2.01
CA PHE A 195 -13.88 19.58 0.66
C PHE A 195 -13.06 18.35 0.25
N SER A 196 -12.10 17.94 1.08
CA SER A 196 -11.21 16.81 0.78
C SER A 196 -11.98 15.48 0.69
N PHE A 197 -13.05 15.34 1.48
CA PHE A 197 -13.93 14.18 1.45
C PHE A 197 -14.75 14.15 0.16
N SER A 198 -15.35 15.28 -0.26
CA SER A 198 -16.03 15.38 -1.55
C SER A 198 -15.09 15.10 -2.72
N PHE A 199 -13.87 15.65 -2.67
CA PHE A 199 -12.82 15.38 -3.67
C PHE A 199 -12.44 13.88 -3.69
N PHE A 200 -12.34 13.26 -2.52
CA PHE A 200 -12.09 11.82 -2.41
C PHE A 200 -13.21 10.98 -3.04
N ILE A 201 -14.48 11.30 -2.77
CA ILE A 201 -15.62 10.60 -3.38
C ILE A 201 -15.57 10.73 -4.90
N PHE A 202 -15.27 11.91 -5.41
CA PHE A 202 -15.12 12.11 -6.84
C PHE A 202 -13.95 11.31 -7.45
N LEU A 203 -12.79 11.29 -6.79
CA LEU A 203 -11.66 10.45 -7.21
C LEU A 203 -11.98 8.95 -7.16
N PHE A 204 -12.76 8.51 -6.17
CA PHE A 204 -13.19 7.11 -6.09
C PHE A 204 -13.96 6.70 -7.34
N PHE A 205 -14.89 7.55 -7.81
CA PHE A 205 -15.60 7.31 -9.06
C PHE A 205 -14.67 7.34 -10.28
N LEU A 206 -13.75 8.31 -10.36
CA LEU A 206 -12.81 8.42 -11.48
C LEU A 206 -11.79 7.27 -11.57
N PHE A 207 -11.43 6.67 -10.43
CA PHE A 207 -10.45 5.60 -10.40
C PHE A 207 -11.04 4.21 -10.47
N ASN A 208 -12.37 4.07 -10.34
CA ASN A 208 -13.04 2.78 -10.22
C ASN A 208 -12.25 1.83 -9.27
N SER A 209 -11.90 2.32 -8.08
CA SER A 209 -10.96 1.62 -7.20
C SER A 209 -11.59 1.32 -5.85
N ARG A 210 -12.13 0.11 -5.74
CA ARG A 210 -12.62 -0.52 -4.50
C ARG A 210 -11.57 -0.45 -3.40
N GLY A 211 -10.32 -0.78 -3.75
CA GLY A 211 -9.18 -0.72 -2.84
C GLY A 211 -8.91 0.68 -2.31
N TYR A 212 -9.03 1.72 -3.15
CA TYR A 212 -8.81 3.10 -2.72
C TYR A 212 -9.79 3.50 -1.61
N LEU A 213 -11.07 3.18 -1.74
CA LEU A 213 -12.05 3.50 -0.69
C LEU A 213 -11.80 2.76 0.62
N ILE A 214 -11.47 1.46 0.56
CA ILE A 214 -11.14 0.66 1.74
C ILE A 214 -9.91 1.24 2.45
N ILE A 215 -8.87 1.61 1.70
CA ILE A 215 -7.66 2.24 2.24
C ILE A 215 -7.99 3.58 2.90
N ILE A 216 -8.85 4.38 2.29
CA ILE A 216 -9.19 5.71 2.80
C ILE A 216 -9.94 5.62 4.13
N LEU A 217 -11.00 4.82 4.17
CA LEU A 217 -11.80 4.60 5.39
C LEU A 217 -11.00 3.85 6.47
N GLY A 218 -10.23 2.84 6.07
CA GLY A 218 -9.32 2.11 6.95
C GLY A 218 -8.28 3.02 7.60
N GLY A 219 -7.77 4.01 6.87
CA GLY A 219 -6.84 4.99 7.44
C GLY A 219 -7.44 5.90 8.50
N MET A 220 -8.68 6.37 8.31
CA MET A 220 -9.39 7.12 9.35
C MET A 220 -9.59 6.28 10.62
N TYR A 221 -9.96 5.02 10.45
CA TYR A 221 -10.06 4.05 11.56
C TYR A 221 -8.71 3.88 12.26
N LEU A 222 -7.63 3.65 11.51
CA LEU A 222 -6.31 3.40 12.07
C LEU A 222 -5.77 4.61 12.82
N ILE A 223 -5.88 5.81 12.26
CA ILE A 223 -5.52 7.06 12.96
C ILE A 223 -6.31 7.17 14.27
N THR A 224 -7.61 6.90 14.25
CA THR A 224 -8.47 6.92 15.45
C THR A 224 -8.04 5.89 16.49
N SER A 225 -7.71 4.66 16.06
CA SER A 225 -7.23 3.60 16.96
C SER A 225 -5.91 3.99 17.60
N ILE A 226 -4.96 4.53 16.83
CA ILE A 226 -3.64 4.91 17.31
C ILE A 226 -3.73 6.08 18.30
N VAL A 227 -4.51 7.12 17.99
CA VAL A 227 -4.68 8.29 18.86
C VAL A 227 -5.34 7.89 20.19
N ASN A 228 -6.39 7.07 20.14
CA ASN A 228 -7.13 6.67 21.33
C ASN A 228 -6.56 5.44 22.04
N LYS A 229 -5.51 4.82 21.49
CA LYS A 229 -4.86 3.60 22.00
C LYS A 229 -5.84 2.45 22.29
N ARG A 230 -6.91 2.33 21.49
CA ARG A 230 -7.93 1.28 21.64
C ARG A 230 -8.31 0.68 20.30
N TYR A 231 -8.65 -0.60 20.30
CA TYR A 231 -9.25 -1.27 19.15
C TYR A 231 -10.75 -1.05 19.17
N TYR A 232 -11.31 -0.71 18.01
CA TYR A 232 -12.74 -0.51 17.85
C TYR A 232 -13.31 -1.63 16.97
N ILE A 233 -13.54 -2.79 17.58
CA ILE A 233 -13.86 -4.03 16.84
C ILE A 233 -15.15 -3.86 16.03
N THR A 234 -16.17 -3.20 16.57
CA THR A 234 -17.44 -2.94 15.86
C THR A 234 -17.20 -2.19 14.55
N GLN A 235 -16.34 -1.18 14.55
CA GLN A 235 -15.99 -0.40 13.37
C GLN A 235 -15.19 -1.23 12.36
N VAL A 236 -14.32 -2.13 12.82
CA VAL A 236 -13.63 -3.09 11.94
C VAL A 236 -14.64 -4.02 11.25
N LEU A 237 -15.60 -4.55 12.00
CA LEU A 237 -16.64 -5.41 11.44
C LEU A 237 -17.50 -4.66 10.41
N ILE A 238 -17.92 -3.44 10.73
CA ILE A 238 -18.68 -2.59 9.78
C ILE A 238 -17.85 -2.31 8.52
N LEU A 239 -16.59 -1.89 8.66
CA LEU A 239 -15.71 -1.64 7.51
C LEU A 239 -15.44 -2.91 6.70
N SER A 240 -15.37 -4.07 7.34
CA SER A 240 -15.19 -5.36 6.66
C SER A 240 -16.43 -5.73 5.87
N ILE A 241 -17.63 -5.58 6.44
CA ILE A 241 -18.90 -5.83 5.74
C ILE A 241 -19.06 -4.87 4.56
N VAL A 242 -18.84 -3.57 4.78
CA VAL A 242 -18.89 -2.57 3.70
C VAL A 242 -17.83 -2.86 2.63
N GLY A 243 -16.63 -3.27 3.04
CA GLY A 243 -15.56 -3.67 2.11
C GLY A 243 -15.94 -4.86 1.25
N ILE A 244 -16.53 -5.91 1.84
CA ILE A 244 -17.02 -7.08 1.10
C ILE A 244 -18.12 -6.69 0.12
N LEU A 245 -19.10 -5.90 0.56
CA LEU A 245 -20.17 -5.42 -0.32
C LEU A 245 -19.64 -4.60 -1.50
N ILE A 246 -18.69 -3.70 -1.25
CA ILE A 246 -18.06 -2.90 -2.31
C ILE A 246 -17.21 -3.77 -3.23
N ILE A 247 -16.57 -4.83 -2.72
CA ILE A 247 -15.85 -5.79 -3.55
C ILE A 247 -16.80 -6.52 -4.49
N GLN A 248 -17.93 -7.02 -3.98
CA GLN A 248 -18.89 -7.79 -4.77
C GLN A 248 -19.70 -6.93 -5.74
N VAL A 249 -20.08 -5.72 -5.35
CA VAL A 249 -21.03 -4.88 -6.11
C VAL A 249 -20.33 -3.77 -6.89
N GLY A 250 -19.07 -3.48 -6.58
CA GLY A 250 -18.33 -2.36 -7.16
C GLY A 250 -18.27 -2.44 -8.68
N ASP A 251 -17.73 -3.52 -9.23
CA ASP A 251 -17.53 -3.64 -10.67
C ASP A 251 -18.87 -3.54 -11.45
N PRO A 252 -19.94 -4.29 -11.08
CA PRO A 252 -21.27 -4.11 -11.69
C PRO A 252 -21.78 -2.67 -11.62
N LEU A 253 -21.61 -2.00 -10.48
CA LEU A 253 -22.04 -0.61 -10.30
C LEU A 253 -21.33 0.33 -11.27
N PHE A 254 -20.02 0.15 -11.47
CA PHE A 254 -19.23 1.01 -12.35
C PHE A 254 -19.47 0.72 -13.82
N TYR A 255 -19.68 -0.55 -14.20
CA TYR A 255 -20.03 -0.92 -15.57
C TYR A 255 -21.43 -0.44 -15.98
N ALA A 256 -22.38 -0.38 -15.05
CA ALA A 256 -23.72 0.13 -15.32
C ALA A 256 -23.81 1.67 -15.29
N LEU A 257 -22.83 2.37 -14.70
CA LEU A 257 -22.85 3.83 -14.56
C LEU A 257 -23.01 4.61 -15.88
N PRO A 258 -22.41 4.20 -17.02
CA PRO A 258 -22.64 4.86 -18.30
C PRO A 258 -24.10 4.82 -18.74
N ASP A 259 -24.81 3.72 -18.52
CA ASP A 259 -26.23 3.60 -18.85
C ASP A 259 -27.10 4.51 -17.99
N LEU A 260 -26.71 4.75 -16.72
CA LEU A 260 -27.39 5.73 -15.87
C LEU A 260 -27.30 7.14 -16.47
N ILE A 261 -26.15 7.49 -17.06
CA ILE A 261 -25.90 8.82 -17.61
C ILE A 261 -26.63 9.00 -18.95
N ASP A 262 -26.64 7.96 -19.79
CA ASP A 262 -27.12 8.07 -21.18
C ASP A 262 -28.59 7.71 -21.35
N ASN A 263 -29.04 6.69 -20.64
CA ASN A 263 -30.35 6.06 -20.84
C ASN A 263 -31.24 6.15 -19.59
N GLY A 264 -30.70 6.61 -18.45
CA GLY A 264 -31.43 6.83 -17.21
C GLY A 264 -31.50 5.61 -16.29
N TRP A 265 -32.31 5.72 -15.24
CA TRP A 265 -32.34 4.77 -14.12
C TRP A 265 -32.76 3.35 -14.53
N ASP A 266 -33.74 3.21 -15.42
CA ASP A 266 -34.26 1.90 -15.80
C ASP A 266 -33.20 1.06 -16.54
N SER A 267 -32.46 1.68 -17.46
CA SER A 267 -31.35 1.02 -18.16
C SER A 267 -30.24 0.63 -17.20
N PHE A 268 -29.90 1.51 -16.26
CA PHE A 268 -28.92 1.22 -15.22
C PHE A 268 -29.30 -0.03 -14.40
N VAL A 269 -30.55 -0.12 -13.93
CA VAL A 269 -31.00 -1.25 -13.11
C VAL A 269 -30.95 -2.56 -13.89
N ILE A 270 -31.33 -2.54 -15.17
CA ILE A 270 -31.28 -3.73 -16.05
C ILE A 270 -29.82 -4.19 -16.20
N THR A 271 -28.94 -3.31 -16.68
CA THR A 271 -27.51 -3.63 -16.90
C THR A 271 -26.84 -4.11 -15.62
N PHE A 272 -27.06 -3.41 -14.50
CA PHE A 272 -26.51 -3.78 -13.21
C PHE A 272 -26.96 -5.18 -12.75
N THR A 273 -28.26 -5.48 -12.89
CA THR A 273 -28.83 -6.77 -12.50
C THR A 273 -28.33 -7.90 -13.39
N ASP A 274 -28.16 -7.64 -14.69
CA ASP A 274 -27.68 -8.64 -15.64
C ASP A 274 -26.21 -8.99 -15.39
N ILE A 275 -25.35 -8.00 -15.09
CA ILE A 275 -23.94 -8.24 -14.74
C ILE A 275 -23.84 -9.06 -13.45
N ILE A 276 -24.61 -8.73 -12.41
CA ILE A 276 -24.59 -9.50 -11.15
C ILE A 276 -24.97 -10.97 -11.40
N LYS A 277 -26.00 -11.22 -12.21
CA LYS A 277 -26.42 -12.59 -12.55
C LYS A 277 -25.35 -13.35 -13.33
N GLU A 278 -24.62 -12.67 -14.21
CA GLU A 278 -23.52 -13.27 -14.97
C GLU A 278 -22.33 -13.63 -14.06
N GLU A 279 -21.96 -12.75 -13.13
CA GLU A 279 -20.89 -12.99 -12.16
C GLU A 279 -21.21 -14.14 -11.19
N GLU A 280 -22.45 -14.21 -10.68
CA GLU A 280 -22.91 -15.29 -9.81
C GLU A 280 -22.84 -16.67 -10.47
N GLN A 281 -23.03 -16.74 -11.79
CA GLN A 281 -22.97 -17.99 -12.55
C GLN A 281 -21.54 -18.45 -12.84
N THR A 282 -20.57 -17.53 -12.87
CA THR A 282 -19.22 -17.81 -13.39
C THR A 282 -18.17 -18.04 -12.32
N THR A 283 -18.32 -17.50 -11.11
CA THR A 283 -17.33 -17.67 -10.03
C THR A 283 -17.97 -17.67 -8.65
N GLY A 284 -17.58 -18.63 -7.80
CA GLY A 284 -17.90 -18.55 -6.38
C GLY A 284 -17.14 -17.38 -5.74
N GLY A 285 -17.80 -16.46 -5.06
CA GLY A 285 -17.16 -15.25 -4.50
C GLY A 285 -15.96 -15.52 -3.58
N PHE A 286 -15.88 -16.71 -2.96
CA PHE A 286 -14.70 -17.13 -2.20
C PHE A 286 -13.48 -17.46 -3.10
N GLU A 287 -13.70 -18.11 -4.25
CA GLU A 287 -12.64 -18.44 -5.21
C GLU A 287 -12.01 -17.16 -5.77
N GLU A 288 -12.85 -16.20 -6.16
CA GLU A 288 -12.41 -14.89 -6.62
C GLU A 288 -11.63 -14.14 -5.53
N PHE A 289 -12.16 -14.13 -4.29
CA PHE A 289 -11.48 -13.51 -3.16
C PHE A 289 -10.08 -14.09 -2.96
N VAL A 290 -9.93 -15.42 -2.91
CA VAL A 290 -8.63 -16.07 -2.74
C VAL A 290 -7.72 -15.79 -3.94
N SER A 291 -8.27 -15.73 -5.16
CA SER A 291 -7.50 -15.51 -6.38
C SER A 291 -6.73 -14.20 -6.38
N ASN A 292 -7.31 -13.15 -5.79
CA ASN A 292 -6.66 -11.85 -5.61
C ASN A 292 -5.40 -11.91 -4.73
N PHE A 293 -5.19 -13.00 -3.98
CA PHE A 293 -4.03 -13.19 -3.10
C PHE A 293 -3.05 -14.26 -3.57
N THR A 294 -3.25 -14.85 -4.76
CA THR A 294 -2.39 -15.93 -5.26
C THR A 294 -1.11 -15.44 -5.93
N HIS A 295 -1.12 -14.26 -6.56
CA HIS A 295 0.04 -13.76 -7.30
C HIS A 295 1.35 -13.68 -6.49
N PRO A 296 1.39 -13.38 -5.17
CA PRO A 296 2.65 -13.30 -4.43
C PRO A 296 3.39 -14.64 -4.37
N VAL A 297 2.67 -15.75 -4.14
CA VAL A 297 3.28 -17.08 -4.04
C VAL A 297 3.61 -17.64 -5.42
N VAL A 298 2.75 -17.42 -6.42
CA VAL A 298 3.01 -17.82 -7.80
C VAL A 298 4.24 -17.12 -8.35
N SER A 299 4.35 -15.81 -8.12
CA SER A 299 5.51 -15.03 -8.54
C SER A 299 6.79 -15.45 -7.81
N LEU A 300 6.69 -15.91 -6.56
CA LEU A 300 7.84 -16.48 -5.85
C LEU A 300 8.34 -17.76 -6.54
N ASP A 301 7.47 -18.75 -6.75
CA ASP A 301 7.86 -20.02 -7.37
C ASP A 301 8.42 -19.81 -8.79
N LEU A 302 7.76 -18.94 -9.55
CA LEU A 302 8.17 -18.58 -10.90
C LEU A 302 9.54 -17.88 -10.89
N SER A 303 9.76 -16.93 -9.96
CA SER A 303 11.06 -16.25 -9.85
C SER A 303 12.19 -17.20 -9.44
N LEU A 304 11.93 -18.19 -8.57
CA LEU A 304 12.93 -19.17 -8.13
C LEU A 304 13.39 -20.09 -9.26
N GLN A 305 12.51 -20.39 -10.22
CA GLN A 305 12.82 -21.25 -11.35
C GLN A 305 13.48 -20.52 -12.52
N ARG A 306 13.15 -19.23 -12.71
CA ARG A 306 13.57 -18.48 -13.91
C ARG A 306 14.72 -17.51 -13.65
N SER A 307 14.82 -16.96 -12.44
CA SER A 307 15.88 -15.99 -12.10
C SER A 307 17.22 -16.69 -11.93
N GLY A 308 18.27 -16.16 -12.56
CA GLY A 308 19.59 -16.76 -12.62
C GLY A 308 19.75 -17.87 -13.67
N PHE A 309 18.65 -18.33 -14.27
CA PHE A 309 18.64 -19.35 -15.34
C PHE A 309 18.32 -18.71 -16.69
N ASP A 310 17.07 -18.28 -16.88
CA ASP A 310 16.59 -17.68 -18.13
C ASP A 310 16.60 -16.16 -18.07
N ILE A 311 16.58 -15.59 -16.86
CA ILE A 311 16.54 -14.15 -16.61
C ILE A 311 17.70 -13.81 -15.69
N PRO A 312 18.57 -12.85 -16.05
CA PRO A 312 19.66 -12.45 -15.16
C PRO A 312 19.11 -11.87 -13.86
N PHE A 313 19.84 -12.11 -12.77
CA PHE A 313 19.56 -11.45 -11.50
C PHE A 313 19.54 -9.93 -11.66
N ARG A 314 18.59 -9.28 -10.99
CA ARG A 314 18.40 -7.83 -11.13
C ARG A 314 19.25 -7.02 -10.16
N TYR A 315 19.88 -7.64 -9.17
CA TYR A 315 20.79 -6.98 -8.21
C TYR A 315 20.23 -5.69 -7.60
N LEU A 316 18.93 -5.67 -7.26
CA LEU A 316 18.19 -4.51 -6.73
C LEU A 316 18.15 -3.28 -7.66
N SER A 317 18.45 -3.43 -8.96
CA SER A 317 18.37 -2.35 -9.96
C SER A 317 16.99 -1.69 -10.04
N ASP A 318 15.91 -2.41 -9.67
CA ASP A 318 14.56 -1.84 -9.60
C ASP A 318 14.46 -0.65 -8.65
N LEU A 319 15.29 -0.54 -7.61
CA LEU A 319 15.30 0.65 -6.73
C LEU A 319 15.70 1.91 -7.50
N TRP A 320 16.74 1.80 -8.33
CA TRP A 320 17.20 2.91 -9.18
C TRP A 320 16.19 3.22 -10.28
N ILE A 321 15.63 2.18 -10.91
CA ILE A 321 14.55 2.33 -11.90
C ILE A 321 13.36 3.06 -11.28
N SER A 322 13.03 2.76 -10.02
CA SER A 322 11.91 3.40 -9.33
C SER A 322 12.13 4.90 -9.18
N ILE A 323 13.34 5.31 -8.77
CA ILE A 323 13.71 6.73 -8.64
C ILE A 323 13.60 7.43 -10.00
N LEU A 324 14.14 6.81 -11.06
CA LEU A 324 14.06 7.36 -12.42
C LEU A 324 12.61 7.48 -12.91
N SER A 325 11.75 6.52 -12.58
CA SER A 325 10.35 6.50 -13.00
C SER A 325 9.48 7.59 -12.36
N LEU A 326 10.01 8.31 -11.36
CA LEU A 326 9.35 9.50 -10.82
C LEU A 326 9.36 10.64 -11.83
N LEU A 327 10.29 10.63 -12.79
CA LEU A 327 10.29 11.55 -13.90
C LEU A 327 9.14 11.23 -14.86
N PRO A 328 8.52 12.24 -15.47
CA PRO A 328 7.47 12.03 -16.47
C PRO A 328 8.07 11.57 -17.80
N ASP A 329 7.87 10.28 -18.13
CA ASP A 329 8.41 9.60 -19.33
C ASP A 329 8.23 10.41 -20.62
N LYS A 330 7.03 10.97 -20.82
CA LYS A 330 6.65 11.74 -22.02
C LYS A 330 7.27 13.14 -22.10
N LEU A 331 7.79 13.67 -20.99
CA LEU A 331 8.47 14.98 -20.98
C LEU A 331 9.98 14.86 -21.18
N VAL A 332 10.58 13.75 -20.72
CA VAL A 332 12.03 13.52 -20.81
C VAL A 332 12.42 12.71 -22.05
N GLY A 333 11.46 12.02 -22.69
CA GLY A 333 11.72 11.20 -23.88
C GLY A 333 12.46 9.89 -23.56
N PHE A 334 12.53 9.52 -22.28
CA PHE A 334 13.17 8.30 -21.82
C PHE A 334 12.15 7.15 -21.80
N LYS A 335 12.48 6.03 -22.44
CA LYS A 335 11.67 4.81 -22.33
C LYS A 335 12.00 4.12 -21.01
N ASP A 336 11.05 4.14 -20.09
CA ASP A 336 11.19 3.54 -18.78
C ASP A 336 11.57 2.04 -18.90
N PRO A 337 12.66 1.58 -18.24
CA PRO A 337 13.05 0.18 -18.27
C PRO A 337 11.96 -0.68 -17.60
N LEU A 338 11.87 -1.94 -18.04
CA LEU A 338 10.89 -2.89 -17.51
C LEU A 338 11.13 -3.09 -16.01
N SER A 339 10.10 -2.85 -15.20
CA SER A 339 10.12 -3.18 -13.77
C SER A 339 10.01 -4.68 -13.54
N VAL A 340 10.26 -5.10 -12.32
CA VAL A 340 10.05 -6.49 -11.89
C VAL A 340 8.62 -6.98 -12.15
N SER A 341 7.58 -6.14 -11.97
CA SER A 341 6.21 -6.55 -12.30
C SER A 341 5.98 -6.70 -13.80
N ASN A 342 6.63 -5.91 -14.65
CA ASN A 342 6.51 -6.07 -16.10
C ASN A 342 7.09 -7.41 -16.55
N ILE A 343 8.26 -7.78 -16.01
CA ILE A 343 8.88 -9.08 -16.27
C ILE A 343 7.98 -10.21 -15.79
N ASN A 344 7.50 -10.10 -14.55
CA ASN A 344 6.60 -11.09 -13.98
C ASN A 344 5.29 -11.24 -14.77
N THR A 345 4.75 -10.14 -15.29
CA THR A 345 3.56 -10.13 -16.15
C THR A 345 3.83 -10.90 -17.44
N ILE A 346 4.95 -10.63 -18.12
CA ILE A 346 5.32 -11.34 -19.35
C ILE A 346 5.47 -12.84 -19.10
N LEU A 347 6.01 -13.25 -17.95
CA LEU A 347 6.17 -14.67 -17.63
C LEU A 347 4.84 -15.35 -17.28
N ASN A 348 3.94 -14.66 -16.57
CA ASN A 348 2.64 -15.20 -16.19
C ASN A 348 1.62 -15.20 -17.35
N LYS A 349 1.66 -14.20 -18.24
CA LYS A 349 0.69 -14.00 -19.34
C LYS A 349 1.23 -14.35 -20.72
N GLY A 350 2.53 -14.23 -20.93
CA GLY A 350 3.16 -14.25 -22.26
C GLY A 350 3.14 -12.91 -23.00
N VAL A 351 2.40 -11.92 -22.50
CA VAL A 351 2.27 -10.57 -23.09
C VAL A 351 2.27 -9.52 -21.98
N LEU A 352 2.70 -8.29 -22.31
CA LEU A 352 2.66 -7.16 -21.39
C LEU A 352 1.28 -6.46 -21.46
N LYS A 353 0.23 -7.15 -21.00
CA LYS A 353 -1.13 -6.59 -20.89
C LYS A 353 -1.63 -6.67 -19.44
N GLY A 354 -2.07 -5.54 -18.90
CA GLY A 354 -2.29 -5.37 -17.46
C GLY A 354 -0.99 -5.50 -16.66
N THR A 355 -1.08 -5.74 -15.35
CA THR A 355 0.09 -5.95 -14.48
C THR A 355 -0.17 -7.08 -13.49
N VAL A 356 0.61 -8.15 -13.56
CA VAL A 356 0.69 -9.17 -12.51
C VAL A 356 1.78 -8.76 -11.53
N LEU A 357 1.33 -8.27 -10.38
CA LEU A 357 2.21 -7.77 -9.32
C LEU A 357 3.09 -8.88 -8.78
N VAL A 358 4.29 -8.52 -8.35
CA VAL A 358 5.20 -9.43 -7.63
C VAL A 358 5.02 -9.20 -6.13
N GLY A 359 5.00 -10.25 -5.32
CA GLY A 359 5.11 -10.09 -3.87
C GLY A 359 6.55 -9.83 -3.42
N ILE A 360 6.76 -9.36 -2.18
CA ILE A 360 8.11 -9.04 -1.67
C ILE A 360 9.13 -10.18 -1.78
N LEU A 361 8.71 -11.44 -1.56
CA LEU A 361 9.61 -12.59 -1.66
C LEU A 361 9.99 -12.85 -3.12
N GLY A 362 9.04 -12.75 -4.05
CA GLY A 362 9.33 -12.82 -5.49
C GLY A 362 10.27 -11.72 -5.93
N TYR A 363 10.09 -10.49 -5.46
CA TYR A 363 10.99 -9.37 -5.76
C TYR A 363 12.43 -9.64 -5.33
N PHE A 364 12.63 -10.08 -4.08
CA PHE A 364 13.97 -10.40 -3.60
C PHE A 364 14.58 -11.64 -4.29
N SER A 365 13.75 -12.58 -4.71
CA SER A 365 14.17 -13.73 -5.53
C SER A 365 14.60 -13.30 -6.94
N TYR A 366 13.88 -12.39 -7.60
CA TYR A 366 14.36 -11.78 -8.86
C TYR A 366 15.69 -11.00 -8.66
N ALA A 367 15.90 -10.43 -7.48
CA ALA A 367 17.11 -9.69 -7.19
C ALA A 367 18.33 -10.61 -7.06
N LEU A 368 18.26 -11.68 -6.25
CA LEU A 368 19.41 -12.53 -5.87
C LEU A 368 19.01 -13.98 -5.48
N GLY A 369 17.90 -14.48 -5.99
CA GLY A 369 17.38 -15.83 -5.70
C GLY A 369 17.08 -16.05 -4.21
N VAL A 370 17.35 -17.26 -3.71
CA VAL A 370 17.16 -17.64 -2.30
C VAL A 370 17.94 -16.73 -1.35
N ILE A 371 19.19 -16.39 -1.69
CA ILE A 371 20.03 -15.49 -0.88
C ILE A 371 19.38 -14.11 -0.80
N GLY A 372 18.86 -13.61 -1.93
CA GLY A 372 18.11 -12.37 -2.00
C GLY A 372 16.92 -12.35 -1.05
N VAL A 373 16.13 -13.43 -1.03
CA VAL A 373 14.96 -13.55 -0.14
C VAL A 373 15.36 -13.42 1.32
N ILE A 374 16.38 -14.14 1.77
CA ILE A 374 16.81 -14.12 3.18
C ILE A 374 17.40 -12.75 3.57
N LEU A 375 18.33 -12.22 2.77
CA LEU A 375 18.96 -10.93 3.05
C LEU A 375 17.96 -9.77 2.95
N GLY A 376 17.16 -9.76 1.89
CA GLY A 376 16.14 -8.75 1.64
C GLY A 376 15.13 -8.68 2.78
N MET A 377 14.63 -9.82 3.26
CA MET A 377 13.68 -9.86 4.37
C MET A 377 14.30 -9.46 5.70
N PHE A 378 15.58 -9.80 5.94
CA PHE A 378 16.31 -9.30 7.10
C PHE A 378 16.40 -7.77 7.09
N PHE A 379 16.87 -7.16 5.99
CA PHE A 379 16.96 -5.70 5.88
C PHE A 379 15.59 -5.02 5.89
N TYR A 380 14.56 -5.68 5.34
CA TYR A 380 13.19 -5.21 5.44
C TYR A 380 12.75 -5.14 6.91
N GLY A 381 13.01 -6.19 7.70
CA GLY A 381 12.78 -6.19 9.14
C GLY A 381 13.51 -5.05 9.86
N VAL A 382 14.79 -4.83 9.55
CA VAL A 382 15.58 -3.71 10.11
C VAL A 382 14.91 -2.36 9.81
N LEU A 383 14.46 -2.15 8.56
CA LEU A 383 13.75 -0.94 8.15
C LEU A 383 12.46 -0.75 8.96
N GLY A 384 11.62 -1.78 9.11
CA GLY A 384 10.40 -1.69 9.92
C GLY A 384 10.67 -1.40 11.40
N GLY A 385 11.72 -1.98 11.96
CA GLY A 385 12.16 -1.71 13.34
C GLY A 385 12.68 -0.29 13.53
N TYR A 386 13.33 0.30 12.52
CA TYR A 386 13.72 1.70 12.50
C TYR A 386 12.50 2.63 12.38
N LEU A 387 11.64 2.43 11.37
CA LEU A 387 10.46 3.27 11.13
C LEU A 387 9.49 3.26 12.32
N SER A 388 9.27 2.10 12.96
CA SER A 388 8.42 2.00 14.15
C SER A 388 8.88 2.94 15.26
N ARG A 389 10.19 2.99 15.52
CA ARG A 389 10.78 3.84 16.56
C ARG A 389 10.79 5.31 16.15
N PHE A 390 11.14 5.59 14.89
CA PHE A 390 11.14 6.93 14.34
C PHE A 390 9.77 7.61 14.49
N PHE A 391 8.70 6.95 14.01
CA PHE A 391 7.35 7.50 14.12
C PHE A 391 6.85 7.54 15.56
N TYR A 392 7.17 6.55 16.38
CA TYR A 392 6.76 6.53 17.79
C TYR A 392 7.35 7.69 18.60
N GLN A 393 8.65 7.99 18.43
CA GLN A 393 9.26 9.11 19.14
C GLN A 393 8.73 10.44 18.62
N ASN A 394 8.65 10.63 17.30
CA ASN A 394 8.11 11.86 16.72
C ASN A 394 6.65 12.11 17.14
N ALA A 395 5.82 11.06 17.22
CA ALA A 395 4.43 11.16 17.67
C ALA A 395 4.27 11.62 19.13
N LYS A 396 5.29 11.45 19.98
CA LYS A 396 5.28 12.00 21.36
C LYS A 396 5.46 13.53 21.37
N PHE A 397 6.23 14.06 20.43
CA PHE A 397 6.45 15.51 20.31
C PHE A 397 5.34 16.18 19.52
N ASN A 398 4.93 15.57 18.40
CA ASN A 398 3.90 16.09 17.54
C ASN A 398 2.99 14.97 17.03
N LYS A 399 1.75 14.94 17.53
CA LYS A 399 0.75 13.93 17.17
C LYS A 399 0.32 14.01 15.70
N THR A 400 0.53 15.13 14.98
CA THR A 400 0.18 15.22 13.54
C THR A 400 1.01 14.27 12.68
N VAL A 401 2.18 13.85 13.18
CA VAL A 401 3.04 12.83 12.55
C VAL A 401 2.30 11.50 12.36
N LEU A 402 1.25 11.23 13.14
CA LEU A 402 0.42 10.02 12.99
C LEU A 402 -0.26 9.91 11.61
N VAL A 403 -0.52 11.03 10.93
CA VAL A 403 -1.06 11.04 9.56
C VAL A 403 -0.06 10.38 8.61
N PHE A 404 1.21 10.77 8.69
CA PHE A 404 2.29 10.18 7.91
C PHE A 404 2.60 8.75 8.36
N ALA A 405 2.59 8.50 9.67
CA ALA A 405 2.81 7.17 10.22
C ALA A 405 1.84 6.15 9.62
N TYR A 406 0.55 6.50 9.49
CA TYR A 406 -0.44 5.63 8.85
C TYR A 406 -0.02 5.22 7.44
N PHE A 407 0.29 6.18 6.57
CA PHE A 407 0.70 5.87 5.19
C PHE A 407 1.91 4.94 5.17
N PHE A 408 2.95 5.25 5.93
CA PHE A 408 4.14 4.41 5.97
C PHE A 408 3.85 3.02 6.54
N ILE A 409 3.02 2.90 7.57
CA ILE A 409 2.61 1.60 8.12
C ILE A 409 1.85 0.79 7.06
N PHE A 410 0.87 1.40 6.40
CA PHE A 410 0.05 0.74 5.38
C PHE A 410 0.91 0.31 4.18
N TYR A 411 1.66 1.23 3.57
CA TYR A 411 2.48 0.92 2.40
C TYR A 411 3.61 -0.06 2.72
N TYR A 412 4.15 -0.04 3.94
CA TYR A 412 5.12 -1.03 4.39
C TYR A 412 4.50 -2.44 4.49
N GLY A 413 3.26 -2.57 5.00
CA GLY A 413 2.57 -3.85 4.91
C GLY A 413 2.24 -4.22 3.46
N TYR A 414 1.71 -3.26 2.70
CA TYR A 414 1.22 -3.48 1.35
C TYR A 414 2.33 -3.87 0.37
N PHE A 415 3.56 -3.41 0.58
CA PHE A 415 4.74 -3.83 -0.18
C PHE A 415 5.03 -5.33 -0.04
N VAL A 416 4.58 -6.00 1.04
CA VAL A 416 4.65 -7.47 1.16
C VAL A 416 3.86 -8.14 0.04
N PHE A 417 2.71 -7.56 -0.29
CA PHE A 417 1.78 -8.00 -1.33
C PHE A 417 2.15 -7.46 -2.72
N ARG A 418 2.72 -6.25 -2.78
CA ARG A 418 3.17 -5.54 -3.99
C ARG A 418 4.66 -5.17 -3.90
N GLY A 419 5.54 -6.15 -3.96
CA GLY A 419 6.99 -6.00 -3.88
C GLY A 419 7.65 -5.25 -5.03
N ASP A 420 6.93 -4.46 -5.82
CA ASP A 420 7.49 -3.62 -6.88
C ASP A 420 7.82 -2.22 -6.33
N PRO A 421 9.10 -1.85 -6.20
CA PRO A 421 9.48 -0.54 -5.69
C PRO A 421 9.04 0.59 -6.63
N LYS A 422 8.87 0.33 -7.93
CA LYS A 422 8.48 1.35 -8.92
C LYS A 422 7.08 1.85 -8.64
N ILE A 423 6.14 0.90 -8.54
CA ILE A 423 4.74 1.18 -8.27
C ILE A 423 4.61 1.85 -6.90
N THR A 424 5.28 1.30 -5.89
CA THR A 424 5.23 1.83 -4.52
C THR A 424 5.77 3.26 -4.43
N LEU A 425 6.90 3.56 -5.08
CA LEU A 425 7.49 4.89 -5.05
C LEU A 425 6.64 5.92 -5.82
N GLN A 426 6.02 5.50 -6.93
CA GLN A 426 5.08 6.35 -7.67
C GLN A 426 3.81 6.66 -6.87
N GLU A 427 3.26 5.69 -6.15
CA GLU A 427 2.12 5.87 -5.25
C GLU A 427 2.47 6.79 -4.05
N LEU A 428 3.71 6.71 -3.56
CA LEU A 428 4.23 7.54 -2.45
C LEU A 428 4.80 8.89 -2.90
N PHE A 429 4.87 9.18 -4.20
CA PHE A 429 5.61 10.33 -4.74
C PHE A 429 5.26 11.65 -4.04
N ILE A 430 3.98 11.98 -3.97
CA ILE A 430 3.55 13.26 -3.39
C ILE A 430 3.68 13.28 -1.87
N LEU A 431 3.58 12.12 -1.20
CA LEU A 431 3.86 12.01 0.23
C LEU A 431 5.33 12.31 0.52
N LEU A 432 6.24 11.73 -0.26
CA LEU A 432 7.67 11.97 -0.16
C LEU A 432 8.02 13.43 -0.45
N PHE A 433 7.36 14.04 -1.44
CA PHE A 433 7.51 15.47 -1.73
C PHE A 433 7.05 16.34 -0.56
N ILE A 434 5.87 16.06 0.03
CA ILE A 434 5.38 16.78 1.21
C ILE A 434 6.36 16.64 2.38
N ILE A 435 6.87 15.44 2.64
CA ILE A 435 7.86 15.20 3.69
C ILE A 435 9.15 15.96 3.42
N PHE A 436 9.63 15.97 2.18
CA PHE A 436 10.81 16.72 1.78
C PHE A 436 10.64 18.22 2.04
N VAL A 437 9.49 18.80 1.67
CA VAL A 437 9.15 20.20 2.00
C VAL A 437 9.12 20.42 3.50
N ILE A 438 8.45 19.55 4.27
CA ILE A 438 8.43 19.67 5.74
C ILE A 438 9.85 19.66 6.31
N LEU A 439 10.72 18.76 5.85
CA LEU A 439 12.10 18.64 6.32
C LEU A 439 12.91 19.92 6.07
N ILE A 440 12.81 20.54 4.89
CA ILE A 440 13.47 21.82 4.57
C ILE A 440 13.09 22.91 5.57
N PHE A 441 11.82 22.94 5.98
CA PHE A 441 11.28 23.96 6.87
C PHE A 441 11.12 23.48 8.31
N SER A 442 11.85 22.44 8.73
CA SER A 442 11.83 21.93 10.10
C SER A 442 13.14 22.19 10.83
N LYS A 443 13.08 22.27 12.16
CA LYS A 443 14.26 22.03 13.00
C LYS A 443 14.41 20.53 13.18
N ILE A 444 15.62 20.02 12.97
CA ILE A 444 15.94 18.60 13.13
C ILE A 444 16.86 18.44 14.33
N TYR A 445 16.39 17.68 15.32
CA TYR A 445 17.21 17.31 16.48
C TYR A 445 17.65 15.87 16.34
N ILE A 446 18.92 15.60 16.65
CA ILE A 446 19.46 14.25 16.67
C ILE A 446 19.38 13.72 18.09
N GLN A 447 18.63 12.65 18.26
CA GLN A 447 18.53 11.95 19.53
C GLN A 447 19.29 10.64 19.43
N ASN A 448 20.45 10.57 20.10
CA ASN A 448 21.21 9.33 20.20
C ASN A 448 20.52 8.40 21.20
N PRO A 449 20.26 7.14 20.84
CA PRO A 449 19.76 6.16 21.80
C PRO A 449 20.86 5.86 22.84
N THR A 450 20.65 6.23 24.10
CA THR A 450 21.43 5.66 25.20
C THR A 450 20.67 4.45 25.76
N LEU A 451 21.35 3.30 25.77
CA LEU A 451 20.85 2.13 26.49
C LEU A 451 21.12 2.38 27.97
N ASP A 452 20.06 2.45 28.78
CA ASP A 452 20.19 2.38 30.23
C ASP A 452 20.34 0.91 30.66
N ASP A 453 20.94 0.69 31.83
CA ASP A 453 21.25 -0.62 32.44
C ASP A 453 20.01 -1.52 32.58
N SER A 454 18.81 -0.94 32.56
CA SER A 454 17.52 -1.62 32.56
C SER A 454 17.03 -2.13 31.18
N ASN A 455 17.87 -2.04 30.13
CA ASN A 455 17.48 -2.24 28.73
C ASN A 455 16.34 -1.30 28.27
N LYS A 456 16.08 -0.20 29.00
CA LYS A 456 15.19 0.87 28.54
C LYS A 456 16.01 1.90 27.79
N ILE A 457 15.45 2.42 26.70
CA ILE A 457 16.08 3.51 25.97
C ILE A 457 15.83 4.79 26.78
N VAL A 458 16.87 5.33 27.39
CA VAL A 458 16.85 6.68 27.98
C VAL A 458 17.30 7.65 26.90
N LEU A 459 16.72 8.85 26.93
CA LEU A 459 16.85 9.81 25.85
C LEU A 459 17.45 11.11 26.37
N SER A 460 18.71 11.39 26.03
CA SER A 460 19.36 12.68 26.28
C SER A 460 19.30 13.56 25.03
N LYS A 461 18.84 14.81 25.16
CA LYS A 461 18.92 15.80 24.06
C LYS A 461 20.40 16.21 23.87
N SER A 462 20.98 15.90 22.72
CA SER A 462 22.28 16.45 22.30
C SER A 462 22.06 17.50 21.20
N GLY A 463 22.43 18.76 21.49
CA GLY A 463 22.70 19.91 20.59
C GLY A 463 21.85 20.12 19.31
N GLU A 464 21.37 21.36 19.09
CA GLU A 464 20.88 21.82 17.78
C GLU A 464 22.00 21.69 16.73
N LYS A 465 21.73 20.98 15.62
CA LYS A 465 22.51 21.12 14.39
C LYS A 465 21.61 21.80 13.36
N GLY A 466 21.92 23.05 13.01
CA GLY A 466 21.31 23.71 11.86
C GLY A 466 21.77 23.02 10.58
N ILE A 467 20.82 22.66 9.71
CA ILE A 467 21.07 22.29 8.31
C ILE A 467 20.66 23.48 7.45
#